data_AF-A0A3R5UWX7-F1
#
_entry.id   AF-A0A3R5UWX7-F1
#
_cell.length_a   1.000
_cell.length_b   1.000
_cell.length_c   1.000
_cell.angle_alpha   90.00
_cell.angle_beta   90.00
_cell.angle_gamma   90.00
#
_symmetry.space_group_name_H-M   'P 1'
#
loop_
_entity.id
_entity.type
_entity.pdbx_description
1 polymer ?
#
loop_
_entity_poly.entity_id
_entity_poly.type
_entity_poly.pdbx_seq_one_letter_code
_entity_poly.pdbx_strand_id
1 'polypeptide(L)' 'MMARRAHTGHGEMLYSADGYITAWLMWQLKGDVNAQKAFVGKNAEIRTNPNYQDIKTDL' A
#
# COMPACT_ATOMS: atom_id res chain seq x y z
N MET A 1 0.32 -7.81 5.17
CA MET A 1 -0.04 -7.36 3.81
C MET A 1 1.23 -7.30 2.98
N MET A 2 1.15 -7.69 1.71
CA MET A 2 2.24 -7.58 0.73
C MET A 2 1.67 -7.07 -0.59
N ALA A 3 2.42 -6.22 -1.29
CA ALA A 3 2.12 -5.82 -2.66
C ALA A 3 3.43 -5.44 -3.36
N ARG A 4 3.45 -5.48 -4.70
CA ARG A 4 4.57 -5.02 -5.51
C ARG A 4 4.16 -3.83 -6.34
N ARG A 5 5.04 -2.83 -6.45
CA ARG A 5 4.89 -1.75 -7.42
C ARG A 5 5.05 -2.34 -8.82
N ALA A 6 4.14 -2.01 -9.72
CA ALA A 6 4.23 -2.36 -11.14
C ALA A 6 5.19 -1.38 -11.84
N HIS A 7 5.91 -1.87 -12.86
CA HIS A 7 6.78 -1.06 -13.72
C HIS A 7 7.84 -0.23 -12.99
N THR A 8 8.31 -0.67 -11.82
CA THR A 8 9.33 0.04 -11.03
C THR A 8 10.42 -0.94 -10.61
N GLY A 9 11.66 -0.65 -10.98
CA GLY A 9 12.82 -1.43 -10.56
C GLY A 9 13.14 -1.22 -9.08
N HIS A 10 13.85 -2.17 -8.46
CA HIS A 10 14.24 -2.08 -7.05
C HIS A 10 14.99 -0.77 -6.73
N GLY A 11 15.91 -0.35 -7.59
CA GLY A 11 16.69 0.88 -7.40
C GLY A 11 15.88 2.18 -7.54
N GLU A 12 14.69 2.11 -8.12
CA GLU A 12 13.82 3.27 -8.36
C GLU A 12 12.79 3.47 -7.25
N MET A 13 12.65 2.48 -6.35
CA MET A 13 11.68 2.51 -5.25
C MET A 13 11.89 3.71 -4.32
N LEU A 14 13.15 4.14 -4.13
CA LEU A 14 13.48 5.30 -3.29
C LEU A 14 12.84 6.60 -3.84
N TYR A 15 12.84 6.75 -5.16
CA TYR A 15 12.25 7.92 -5.83
C TYR A 15 10.76 7.76 -6.10
N SER A 16 10.28 6.52 -6.09
CA SER A 16 8.87 6.17 -6.21
C SER A 16 8.15 6.20 -4.85
N ALA A 17 8.59 7.10 -3.95
CA ALA A 17 8.02 7.24 -2.62
C ALA A 17 6.50 7.36 -2.71
N ASP A 18 5.80 6.39 -2.10
CA ASP A 18 4.37 6.22 -2.29
C ASP A 18 3.61 6.50 -0.98
N GLY A 19 2.49 7.22 -1.11
CA GLY A 19 1.57 7.49 -0.02
C GLY A 19 1.12 6.23 0.73
N TYR A 20 1.11 5.05 0.10
CA TYR A 20 0.83 3.79 0.79
C TYR A 20 1.86 3.45 1.87
N ILE A 21 3.14 3.77 1.70
CA ILE A 21 4.12 3.52 2.77
C ILE A 21 3.83 4.42 3.98
N THR A 22 3.52 5.69 3.74
CA THR A 22 3.10 6.62 4.79
C THR A 22 1.81 6.17 5.47
N ALA A 23 0.80 5.77 4.70
CA ALA A 23 -0.47 5.28 5.22
C ALA A 23 -0.28 4.00 6.05
N TRP A 24 0.57 3.08 5.60
CA TRP A 24 0.90 1.87 6.34
C TRP A 24 1.52 2.19 7.70
N LEU A 25 2.49 3.11 7.74
CA LEU A 25 3.13 3.55 8.99
C LEU A 25 2.16 4.29 9.90
N MET A 26 1.31 5.16 9.36
CA MET A 26 0.26 5.86 10.12
C MET A 26 -0.70 4.87 10.78
N TRP A 27 -1.15 3.86 10.04
CA TRP A 27 -2.01 2.83 10.58
C TRP A 27 -1.31 1.98 11.64
N GLN A 28 -0.14 1.42 11.33
CA GLN A 28 0.53 0.47 12.22
C GLN A 28 1.12 1.12 13.48
N LEU A 29 1.67 2.34 13.36
CA LEU A 29 2.35 3.01 14.48
C LEU A 29 1.45 3.94 15.28
N LYS A 30 0.38 4.46 14.68
CA LYS A 30 -0.51 5.44 15.33
C LYS A 30 -1.96 4.97 15.44
N GLY A 31 -2.30 3.80 14.90
CA GLY A 31 -3.67 3.29 14.91
C GLY A 31 -4.62 4.08 14.00
N ASP A 32 -4.11 4.77 12.97
CA ASP A 32 -4.94 5.56 12.06
C ASP A 32 -5.87 4.67 11.22
N VAL A 33 -7.15 4.63 11.64
CA VAL A 33 -8.22 3.85 10.99
C VAL A 33 -8.63 4.40 9.61
N ASN A 34 -8.32 5.65 9.29
CA ASN A 34 -8.54 6.17 7.95
C ASN A 34 -7.47 5.65 7.01
N ALA A 35 -6.20 5.65 7.44
CA ALA A 35 -5.11 5.06 6.68
C ALA A 35 -5.27 3.55 6.47
N GLN A 36 -5.86 2.83 7.44
CA GLN A 36 -6.21 1.42 7.32
C GLN A 36 -7.07 1.09 6.08
N LYS A 37 -8.00 1.99 5.71
CA LYS A 37 -8.93 1.77 4.57
C LYS A 37 -8.21 1.64 3.24
N ALA A 38 -6.97 2.11 3.14
CA ALA A 38 -6.14 1.90 1.96
C ALA A 38 -5.77 0.42 1.76
N PHE A 39 -5.77 -0.40 2.82
CA PHE A 39 -5.27 -1.78 2.81
C PHE A 39 -6.30 -2.86 3.16
N VAL A 40 -7.34 -2.52 3.93
CA VAL A 40 -8.27 -3.51 4.53
C VAL A 40 -9.67 -3.42 3.91
N GLY A 41 -10.27 -4.59 3.67
CA GLY A 41 -11.62 -4.72 3.15
C GLY A 41 -11.69 -4.91 1.63
N LYS A 42 -12.86 -5.31 1.14
CA LYS A 42 -13.09 -5.62 -0.29
C LYS A 42 -12.83 -4.43 -1.21
N ASN A 43 -13.05 -3.22 -0.69
CA ASN A 43 -12.92 -1.96 -1.41
C ASN A 43 -11.65 -1.19 -1.03
N ALA A 44 -10.63 -1.87 -0.47
CA ALA A 44 -9.37 -1.25 -0.13
C ALA A 44 -8.76 -0.58 -1.38
N GLU A 45 -8.37 0.70 -1.23
CA GLU A 45 -7.93 1.54 -2.36
C GLU A 45 -6.81 0.88 -3.18
N ILE A 46 -5.85 0.24 -2.52
CA ILE A 46 -4.72 -0.42 -3.16
C ILE A 46 -5.14 -1.48 -4.20
N ARG A 47 -6.32 -2.11 -4.04
CA ARG A 47 -6.84 -3.13 -4.97
C ARG A 47 -7.29 -2.54 -6.30
N THR A 48 -7.52 -1.23 -6.35
CA THR A 48 -7.95 -0.51 -7.55
C THR A 48 -6.82 0.29 -8.20
N ASN A 49 -5.67 0.41 -7.53
CA ASN A 49 -4.54 1.17 -8.04
C ASN A 49 -3.75 0.34 -9.07
N PRO A 50 -3.74 0.73 -10.36
CA PRO A 50 -3.07 -0.05 -11.41
C PRO A 50 -1.54 -0.08 -11.27
N ASN A 51 -0.96 0.81 -10.45
CA ASN A 51 0.46 0.81 -10.18
C ASN A 51 0.89 -0.27 -9.18
N TYR A 52 -0.04 -1.07 -8.66
CA TYR A 52 0.23 -2.15 -7.72
C TYR A 52 -0.26 -3.49 -8.25
N GLN A 53 0.55 -4.53 -8.02
CA GLN A 53 0.31 -5.90 -8.44
C GLN A 53 0.63 -6.87 -7.31
N ASP A 54 0.22 -8.13 -7.48
CA ASP A 54 0.47 -9.23 -6.53
C ASP A 54 0.02 -8.92 -5.09
N ILE A 55 -1.11 -8.22 -4.96
CA ILE A 55 -1.63 -7.78 -3.66
C ILE A 55 -2.10 -9.00 -2.85
N LYS A 56 -1.48 -9.19 -1.69
CA LYS A 56 -1.84 -10.18 -0.68
C LYS A 56 -2.19 -9.47 0.63
N THR A 57 -3.47 -9.42 0.93
CA THR A 57 -4.02 -8.91 2.19
C THR A 57 -4.65 -10.07 2.92
N ASP A 58 -3.93 -10.58 3.93
CA ASP A 58 -4.44 -11.55 4.92
C ASP A 58 -5.18 -10.82 6.07
N LEU A 59 -5.83 -9.70 5.74
CA LEU A 59 -6.36 -8.70 6.68
C LEU A 59 -7.83 -8.43 6.39
#